data_AF-A0A286H745-F1
#
_entry.id   AF-A0A286H745-F1
#
_cell.length_a   1.000
_cell.length_b   1.000
_cell.length_c   1.000
_cell.angle_alpha   90.00
_cell.angle_beta   90.00
_cell.angle_gamma   90.00
#
_symmetry.space_group_name_H-M   'P 1'
#
loop_
_entity.id
_entity.type
_entity.pdbx_description
1 polymer ?
#
loop_
_entity_poly.entity_id
_entity_poly.type
_entity_poly.pdbx_seq_one_letter_code
_entity_poly.pdbx_strand_id
1 'polypeptide(L)' 'MSTTTTERPVEQATWVCDNCHGVTATMRKRCRDCGTSRY' A
#
# COMPACT_ATOMS: atom_id res chain seq x y z
N MET A 1 -20.24 12.42 15.73
CA MET A 1 -18.98 12.07 15.06
C MET A 1 -18.41 10.93 15.88
N SER A 2 -18.32 9.68 15.48
CA SER A 2 -18.13 9.11 14.15
C SER A 2 -18.58 7.65 14.16
N THR A 3 -18.96 7.17 12.99
CA THR A 3 -19.49 5.84 12.67
C THR A 3 -18.60 4.70 13.18
N THR A 4 -19.12 3.94 14.14
CA THR A 4 -18.66 2.60 14.49
C THR A 4 -19.12 1.62 13.42
N THR A 5 -18.54 1.71 12.23
CA THR A 5 -18.58 0.60 11.30
C THR A 5 -17.39 -0.27 11.66
N THR A 6 -17.64 -1.52 12.03
CA THR A 6 -16.65 -2.60 11.97
C THR A 6 -16.35 -2.87 10.48
N GLU A 7 -15.87 -1.85 9.78
CA GLU A 7 -15.11 -2.01 8.57
C GLU A 7 -13.77 -2.44 9.14
N ARG A 8 -13.55 -3.76 9.20
CA ARG A 8 -12.20 -4.32 9.18
C ARG A 8 -11.46 -3.37 8.25
N PRO A 9 -10.41 -2.64 8.71
CA PRO A 9 -9.67 -1.86 7.77
C PRO A 9 -9.30 -2.91 6.72
N VAL A 10 -9.86 -2.77 5.52
CA VAL A 10 -9.18 -3.28 4.37
C VAL A 10 -7.97 -2.37 4.38
N GLU A 11 -7.02 -2.67 5.27
CA GLU A 11 -5.66 -2.20 5.23
C GLU A 11 -5.28 -2.70 3.86
N GLN A 12 -5.51 -1.85 2.86
CA GLN A 12 -5.27 -2.19 1.47
C GLN A 12 -3.82 -2.56 1.49
N ALA A 13 -3.51 -3.85 1.50
CA ALA A 13 -2.22 -4.31 2.01
C ALA A 13 -1.17 -3.52 1.24
N THR A 14 -0.41 -2.65 1.90
CA THR A 14 0.57 -1.81 1.23
C THR A 14 1.95 -2.34 1.54
N TRP A 15 2.87 -2.15 0.61
CA TRP A 15 4.28 -2.43 0.81
C TRP A 15 5.08 -1.16 0.64
N VAL A 16 6.13 -1.05 1.44
CA VAL A 16 7.10 0.03 1.33
C VAL A 16 8.14 -0.40 0.30
N CYS A 17 8.45 0.47 -0.64
CA CYS A 17 9.45 0.20 -1.66
C CYS A 17 10.87 0.35 -1.10
N ASP A 18 11.72 -0.66 -1.22
CA ASP A 18 13.12 -0.60 -0.74
C ASP A 18 14.01 0.42 -1.48
N ASN A 19 13.61 0.87 -2.67
CA ASN A 19 14.41 1.84 -3.44
C ASN A 19 14.13 3.29 -3.05
N CYS A 20 12.85 3.68 -2.95
CA CYS A 20 12.45 5.07 -2.69
C CYS A 20 11.67 5.26 -1.39
N HIS A 21 11.40 4.18 -0.67
CA HIS A 21 10.59 4.13 0.55
C HIS A 21 9.14 4.62 0.37
N GLY A 22 8.67 4.69 -0.88
CA GLY A 22 7.28 5.01 -1.21
C GLY A 22 6.33 3.88 -0.82
N VAL A 23 5.13 4.24 -0.37
CA VAL A 23 4.08 3.28 0.02
C VAL A 23 3.24 2.93 -1.21
N THR A 24 3.25 1.65 -1.58
CA THR A 24 2.55 1.16 -2.78
C THR A 24 1.55 0.08 -2.41
N ALA A 25 0.41 0.02 -3.11
CA ALA A 25 -0.56 -1.06 -2.94
C ALA A 25 0.01 -2.43 -3.35
N THR A 26 -0.23 -3.48 -2.57
CA THR A 26 0.23 -4.87 -2.84
C THR A 26 -0.36 -5.43 -4.13
N MET A 27 -1.49 -4.91 -4.59
CA MET A 27 -2.03 -5.26 -5.92
C MET A 27 -1.08 -4.86 -7.06
N ARG A 28 -0.21 -3.86 -6.85
CA ARG A 28 0.79 -3.42 -7.83
C ARG A 28 2.11 -4.16 -7.60
N LYS A 29 2.61 -4.79 -8.67
CA LYS A 29 3.94 -5.45 -8.72
C LYS A 29 5.11 -4.46 -8.76
N ARG A 30 4.84 -3.20 -9.07
CA ARG A 30 5.82 -2.12 -9.20
C ARG A 30 5.45 -0.94 -8.31
N CYS A 31 6.46 -0.31 -7.74
CA CYS A 31 6.33 0.91 -6.95
C CYS A 31 5.64 1.99 -7.79
N ARG A 32 4.70 2.71 -7.16
CA ARG A 32 3.99 3.81 -7.82
C ARG A 32 4.90 5.01 -8.08
N ASP A 33 5.87 5.25 -7.22
CA ASP A 33 6.69 6.47 -7.23
C ASP A 33 7.92 6.33 -8.11
N CYS A 34 8.71 5.26 -7.94
CA CYS A 34 9.95 5.06 -8.69
C CYS A 34 9.89 3.94 -9.74
N GLY A 35 8.80 3.16 -9.79
CA GLY A 35 8.65 2.06 -10.74
C GLY A 35 9.40 0.77 -10.38
N THR A 36 10.14 0.73 -9.26
CA THR A 36 10.87 -0.47 -8.79
C THR A 36 9.93 -1.66 -8.62
N SER A 37 10.28 -2.80 -9.21
CA SER A 37 9.57 -4.06 -9.00
C SER A 37 9.83 -4.61 -7.59
N ARG A 38 8.82 -5.24 -6.99
CA ARG A 38 8.96 -5.94 -5.69
C ARG A 38 9.56 -7.35 -5.81
N TYR A 39 10.07 -7.72 -6.99
CA TYR A 39 10.68 -9.02 -7.31
C TYR A 39 12.16 -8.85 -7.55
#